data_AF-A0A1F6H6C0-F1
#
_entry.id   AF-A0A1F6H6C0-F1
#
_cell.length_a   1.000
_cell.length_b   1.000
_cell.length_c   1.000
_cell.angle_alpha   90.00
_cell.angle_beta   90.00
_cell.angle_gamma   90.00
#
_symmetry.space_group_name_H-M   'P 1'
#
loop_
_entity.id
_entity.type
_entity.pdbx_description
1 polymer ?
#
loop_
_entity_poly.entity_id
_entity_poly.type
_entity_poly.pdbx_seq_one_letter_code
_entity_poly.pdbx_strand_id
1 'polypeptide(L)'
;MKKNASLGFAVFLILLYSAIQVVLLIHHEPWEDEAQAWLIARDLDIVSIFKQMAYEGSPALWHMLLLPFAKTGLSYISEFILHLIIAVAAVTVFVLYAPFSRVTKVLFIFSYYMAYEYSIIARSYGLSILFLFLIAALYIKRFEHPLWFSFLVFLLFNTNVHSFFIACSLTILFAWELHRKKVQRGRGKVAVLIMFTGGLLCFLQLLSPPDNINYGIFQEFTPYVPFVAIAHAFFPYHSATFMPSELRIVFIVISFLMFSTIILSLSRKPAALFILLLSFAGLSYVFAFKHPGAVRHHGLLLIIVFFTIWISKYYDDSQKKLFDIASNLNLPKLSIVIINVCLALSLFYSLKIQYLEYEYPFSGAKEIADFIKKNHLDNYTIVAHQSFGAKANALLPYLPGKQFWYVGIEDYGTFIIHDKKYLVGRAKTNEQA
;
A
#
# COMPACT_ATOMS: atom_id res chain seq x y z
N MET A 1 -1.58 19.37 -17.29
CA MET A 1 -2.35 19.37 -16.02
C MET A 1 -2.30 20.78 -15.44
N LYS A 2 -3.40 21.36 -14.91
CA LYS A 2 -3.38 22.72 -14.33
C LYS A 2 -2.92 22.63 -12.86
N LYS A 3 -1.93 23.43 -12.47
CA LYS A 3 -1.41 23.47 -11.08
C LYS A 3 -2.44 24.15 -10.17
N ASN A 4 -2.69 23.57 -9.00
CA ASN A 4 -3.64 24.07 -8.00
C ASN A 4 -2.98 24.77 -6.80
N ALA A 5 -1.65 24.89 -6.78
CA ALA A 5 -0.88 25.55 -5.74
C ALA A 5 0.10 26.56 -6.34
N SER A 6 0.47 27.61 -5.59
CA SER A 6 1.58 28.48 -6.00
C SER A 6 2.86 27.67 -6.04
N LEU A 7 3.71 27.93 -7.03
CA LEU A 7 4.91 27.14 -7.27
C LEU A 7 5.84 27.16 -6.04
N GLY A 8 6.02 28.32 -5.41
CA GLY A 8 6.85 28.46 -4.20
C GLY A 8 6.35 27.62 -3.02
N PHE A 9 5.04 27.61 -2.75
CA PHE A 9 4.46 26.77 -1.69
C PHE A 9 4.67 25.28 -1.98
N ALA A 10 4.45 24.86 -3.22
CA ALA A 10 4.61 23.46 -3.60
C ALA A 10 6.08 23.01 -3.47
N VAL A 11 7.03 23.81 -3.99
CA VAL A 11 8.46 23.52 -3.89
C VAL A 11 8.90 23.44 -2.43
N PHE A 12 8.51 24.42 -1.60
CA PHE A 12 8.83 24.41 -0.18
C PHE A 12 8.34 23.12 0.52
N LEU A 13 7.08 22.73 0.31
CA LEU A 13 6.54 21.52 0.94
C LEU A 13 7.23 20.24 0.47
N ILE A 14 7.53 20.12 -0.83
CA ILE A 14 8.21 18.95 -1.38
C ILE A 14 9.62 18.85 -0.81
N LEU A 15 10.35 19.96 -0.74
CA LEU A 15 11.70 19.99 -0.16
C LEU A 15 11.68 19.67 1.34
N LEU A 16 10.75 20.25 2.09
CA LEU A 16 10.59 19.99 3.53
C LEU A 16 10.26 18.51 3.79
N TYR A 17 9.28 17.96 3.07
CA TYR A 17 8.92 16.55 3.17
C TYR A 17 10.13 15.67 2.82
N SER A 18 10.79 15.93 1.69
CA SER A 18 11.95 15.13 1.26
C SER A 18 13.09 15.18 2.28
N ALA A 19 13.40 16.35 2.84
CA ALA A 19 14.45 16.49 3.84
C ALA A 19 14.15 15.67 5.11
N ILE A 20 12.90 15.72 5.60
CA ILE A 20 12.47 14.92 6.76
C ILE A 20 12.59 13.42 6.45
N GLN A 21 12.10 12.98 5.28
CA GLN A 21 12.14 11.56 4.91
C GLN A 21 13.58 11.06 4.71
N VAL A 22 14.50 11.88 4.20
CA VAL A 22 15.93 11.51 4.09
C VAL A 22 16.55 11.30 5.47
N VAL A 23 16.25 12.16 6.46
CA VAL A 23 16.76 12.00 7.83
C VAL A 23 16.26 10.70 8.44
N LEU A 24 14.96 10.42 8.31
CA LEU A 24 14.37 9.18 8.81
C LEU A 24 14.95 7.95 8.11
N LEU A 25 15.14 8.02 6.79
CA LEU A 25 15.68 6.90 6.02
C LEU A 25 17.10 6.51 6.47
N ILE A 26 17.91 7.46 6.91
CA ILE A 26 19.28 7.19 7.40
C ILE A 26 19.24 6.38 8.72
N HIS A 27 18.18 6.53 9.51
CA HIS A 27 18.00 5.82 10.77
C HIS A 27 17.18 4.53 10.60
N HIS A 28 16.43 4.40 9.51
CA HIS A 28 15.54 3.27 9.30
C HIS A 28 16.28 1.93 9.27
N GLU A 29 15.88 1.00 10.15
CA GLU A 29 16.31 -0.40 10.08
C GLU A 29 15.31 -1.25 9.31
N PRO A 30 15.74 -1.88 8.20
CA PRO A 30 14.88 -2.73 7.40
C PRO A 30 14.22 -3.88 8.16
N TRP A 31 12.96 -4.07 7.84
CA TRP A 31 12.10 -5.13 8.34
C TRP A 31 12.27 -6.37 7.47
N GLU A 32 11.87 -7.51 8.02
CA GLU A 32 11.87 -8.81 7.35
C GLU A 32 11.18 -8.78 5.97
N ASP A 33 10.02 -8.13 5.93
CA ASP A 33 9.18 -7.97 4.74
C ASP A 33 9.87 -7.21 3.60
N GLU A 34 10.78 -6.31 3.93
CA GLU A 34 11.56 -5.53 2.98
C GLU A 34 12.75 -6.36 2.51
N ALA A 35 13.36 -7.13 3.42
CA ALA A 35 14.44 -8.04 3.09
C ALA A 35 13.96 -9.16 2.15
N GLN A 36 12.78 -9.72 2.41
CA GLN A 36 12.13 -10.72 1.55
C GLN A 36 12.04 -10.23 0.09
N ALA A 37 11.57 -8.99 -0.13
CA ALA A 37 11.45 -8.43 -1.48
C ALA A 37 12.81 -8.25 -2.18
N TRP A 38 13.81 -7.74 -1.45
CA TRP A 38 15.18 -7.62 -1.96
C TRP A 38 15.78 -8.97 -2.34
N LEU A 39 15.67 -9.95 -1.46
CA LEU A 39 16.27 -11.28 -1.61
C LEU A 39 15.65 -12.02 -2.81
N ILE A 40 14.33 -11.94 -2.98
CA ILE A 40 13.65 -12.47 -4.17
C ILE A 40 14.20 -11.84 -5.45
N ALA A 41 14.33 -10.51 -5.48
CA ALA A 41 14.86 -9.80 -6.66
C ALA A 41 16.35 -10.11 -6.92
N ARG A 42 17.14 -10.25 -5.86
CA ARG A 42 18.58 -10.57 -5.94
C ARG A 42 18.81 -11.99 -6.45
N ASP A 43 18.10 -12.95 -5.88
CA ASP A 43 18.47 -14.36 -5.98
C ASP A 43 17.73 -15.09 -7.11
N LEU A 44 16.51 -14.70 -7.47
CA LEU A 44 15.74 -15.35 -8.53
C LEU A 44 15.95 -14.71 -9.91
N ASP A 45 15.83 -15.49 -10.98
CA ASP A 45 15.67 -14.96 -12.33
C ASP A 45 14.24 -14.46 -12.58
N ILE A 46 14.02 -13.73 -13.68
CA ILE A 46 12.72 -13.10 -13.98
C ILE A 46 11.57 -14.12 -13.95
N VAL A 47 11.75 -15.29 -14.56
CA VAL A 47 10.69 -16.31 -14.64
C VAL A 47 10.37 -16.86 -13.26
N SER A 48 11.41 -17.11 -12.46
CA SER A 48 11.25 -17.61 -11.09
C SER A 48 10.61 -16.57 -10.17
N ILE A 49 10.86 -15.26 -10.36
CA ILE A 49 10.13 -14.21 -9.62
C ILE A 49 8.64 -14.28 -9.91
N PHE A 50 8.23 -14.38 -11.19
CA PHE A 50 6.81 -14.50 -11.52
C PHE A 50 6.16 -15.75 -10.91
N LYS A 51 6.88 -16.88 -10.83
CA LYS A 51 6.42 -18.08 -10.14
C LYS A 51 6.31 -17.87 -8.62
N GLN A 52 7.28 -17.17 -8.03
CA GLN A 52 7.31 -16.86 -6.60
C GLN A 52 6.12 -15.99 -6.16
N MET A 53 5.59 -15.12 -7.02
CA MET A 53 4.44 -14.26 -6.69
C MET A 53 3.18 -15.02 -6.28
N ALA A 54 3.03 -16.26 -6.80
CA ALA A 54 1.93 -17.14 -6.42
C ALA A 54 2.03 -17.57 -4.95
N TYR A 55 3.24 -17.55 -4.37
CA TYR A 55 3.53 -17.79 -2.95
C TYR A 55 3.48 -16.50 -2.11
N GLU A 56 3.99 -15.39 -2.63
CA GLU A 56 3.98 -14.09 -1.93
C GLU A 56 2.59 -13.49 -1.76
N GLY A 57 1.65 -13.78 -2.67
CA GLY A 57 0.32 -13.16 -2.65
C GLY A 57 0.33 -11.68 -3.06
N SER A 58 1.38 -11.23 -3.76
CA SER A 58 1.50 -9.90 -4.35
C SER A 58 2.04 -10.02 -5.79
N PRO A 59 1.63 -9.16 -6.74
CA PRO A 59 2.17 -9.17 -8.10
C PRO A 59 3.63 -8.65 -8.15
N ALA A 60 4.31 -8.94 -9.26
CA ALA A 60 5.77 -8.80 -9.38
C ALA A 60 6.30 -7.38 -9.57
N LEU A 61 5.47 -6.34 -9.75
CA LEU A 61 5.96 -5.02 -10.18
C LEU A 61 7.03 -4.45 -9.26
N TRP A 62 6.85 -4.57 -7.93
CA TRP A 62 7.86 -4.11 -6.97
C TRP A 62 9.19 -4.84 -7.15
N HIS A 63 9.16 -6.17 -7.19
CA HIS A 63 10.34 -7.01 -7.42
C HIS A 63 11.03 -6.71 -8.76
N MET A 64 10.25 -6.45 -9.82
CA MET A 64 10.79 -6.08 -11.13
C MET A 64 11.51 -4.73 -11.12
N LEU A 65 11.07 -3.79 -10.28
CA LEU A 65 11.76 -2.51 -10.09
C LEU A 65 13.04 -2.66 -9.26
N LEU A 66 13.08 -3.60 -8.31
CA LEU A 66 14.28 -3.90 -7.52
C LEU A 66 15.34 -4.68 -8.30
N LEU A 67 14.90 -5.55 -9.22
CA LEU A 67 15.73 -6.47 -10.00
C LEU A 67 17.03 -5.84 -10.56
N PRO A 68 17.02 -4.71 -11.30
CA PRO A 68 18.25 -4.15 -11.86
C PRO A 68 19.25 -3.71 -10.79
N PHE A 69 18.78 -3.26 -9.62
CA PHE A 69 19.66 -2.85 -8.52
C PHE A 69 20.23 -4.06 -7.79
N ALA A 70 19.38 -5.03 -7.49
CA ALA A 70 19.78 -6.23 -6.77
C ALA A 70 20.73 -7.12 -7.61
N LYS A 71 20.48 -7.27 -8.91
CA LYS A 71 21.31 -8.08 -9.83
C LYS A 71 22.67 -7.46 -10.16
N THR A 72 22.79 -6.13 -10.10
CA THR A 72 24.07 -5.44 -10.34
C THR A 72 24.95 -5.39 -9.09
N GLY A 73 24.50 -5.99 -7.97
CA GLY A 73 25.26 -6.04 -6.73
C GLY A 73 25.28 -4.71 -5.97
N LEU A 74 24.37 -3.79 -6.27
CA LEU A 74 24.22 -2.58 -5.47
C LEU A 74 23.81 -2.92 -4.04
N SER A 75 24.14 -2.01 -3.11
CA SER A 75 23.82 -2.18 -1.70
C SER A 75 22.30 -2.19 -1.47
N TYR A 76 21.88 -2.90 -0.42
CA TYR A 76 20.50 -3.02 0.00
C TYR A 76 19.81 -1.66 0.22
N ILE A 77 20.56 -0.61 0.58
CA ILE A 77 20.04 0.77 0.69
C ILE A 77 19.36 1.28 -0.60
N SER A 78 19.69 0.70 -1.77
CA SER A 78 19.10 1.08 -3.05
C SER A 78 17.60 0.88 -3.11
N GLU A 79 17.07 -0.16 -2.43
CA GLU A 79 15.63 -0.40 -2.34
C GLU A 79 14.92 0.80 -1.71
N PHE A 80 15.46 1.30 -0.61
CA PHE A 80 14.83 2.38 0.14
C PHE A 80 15.00 3.73 -0.54
N ILE A 81 16.12 3.96 -1.22
CA ILE A 81 16.29 5.15 -2.07
C ILE A 81 15.25 5.14 -3.20
N LEU A 82 15.04 3.98 -3.86
CA LEU A 82 14.03 3.84 -4.90
C LEU A 82 12.62 4.07 -4.33
N HIS A 83 12.31 3.49 -3.17
CA HIS A 83 11.04 3.70 -2.49
C HIS A 83 10.81 5.17 -2.12
N LEU A 84 11.82 5.86 -1.59
CA LEU A 84 11.77 7.28 -1.27
C LEU A 84 11.49 8.13 -2.52
N ILE A 85 12.14 7.83 -3.65
CA ILE A 85 11.87 8.49 -4.93
C ILE A 85 10.39 8.34 -5.33
N ILE A 86 9.83 7.13 -5.18
CA ILE A 86 8.41 6.86 -5.45
C ILE A 86 7.50 7.68 -4.52
N ALA A 87 7.80 7.71 -3.21
CA ALA A 87 7.04 8.47 -2.22
C ALA A 87 7.07 9.99 -2.49
N VAL A 88 8.25 10.55 -2.75
CA VAL A 88 8.44 11.96 -3.12
C VAL A 88 7.73 12.29 -4.44
N ALA A 89 7.75 11.39 -5.42
CA ALA A 89 7.00 11.54 -6.67
C ALA A 89 5.49 11.58 -6.40
N ALA A 90 4.96 10.70 -5.55
CA ALA A 90 3.55 10.68 -5.18
C ALA A 90 3.14 12.00 -4.49
N VAL A 91 3.91 12.44 -3.50
CA VAL A 91 3.68 13.72 -2.81
C VAL A 91 3.76 14.90 -3.78
N THR A 92 4.71 14.88 -4.71
CA THR A 92 4.86 15.92 -5.74
C THR A 92 3.60 16.03 -6.61
N VAL A 93 3.07 14.91 -7.10
CA VAL A 93 1.84 14.88 -7.89
C VAL A 93 0.66 15.40 -7.05
N PHE A 94 0.53 14.96 -5.80
CA PHE A 94 -0.54 15.38 -4.91
C PHE A 94 -0.50 16.89 -4.61
N VAL A 95 0.65 17.42 -4.20
CA VAL A 95 0.80 18.83 -3.85
C VAL A 95 0.53 19.74 -5.05
N LEU A 96 1.02 19.37 -6.24
CA LEU A 96 0.87 20.17 -7.45
C LEU A 96 -0.55 20.15 -8.02
N TYR A 97 -1.21 19.00 -8.03
CA TYR A 97 -2.43 18.79 -8.81
C TYR A 97 -3.69 18.53 -8.00
N ALA A 98 -3.59 18.05 -6.75
CA ALA A 98 -4.77 17.70 -5.99
C ALA A 98 -5.61 18.96 -5.67
N PRO A 99 -6.95 18.90 -5.79
CA PRO A 99 -7.87 20.05 -5.62
C PRO A 99 -8.24 20.26 -4.15
N PHE A 100 -7.27 20.09 -3.25
CA PHE A 100 -7.45 20.26 -1.81
C PHE A 100 -6.90 21.61 -1.35
N SER A 101 -7.42 22.07 -0.20
CA SER A 101 -6.91 23.27 0.48
C SER A 101 -5.44 23.11 0.87
N ARG A 102 -4.74 24.23 1.09
CA ARG A 102 -3.34 24.20 1.57
C ARG A 102 -3.22 23.45 2.90
N VAL A 103 -4.16 23.65 3.81
CA VAL A 103 -4.22 22.96 5.11
C VAL A 103 -4.32 21.46 4.92
N THR A 104 -5.29 20.99 4.14
CA THR A 104 -5.47 19.57 3.84
C THR A 104 -4.23 18.97 3.20
N LYS A 105 -3.56 19.70 2.30
CA LYS A 105 -2.31 19.23 1.67
C LYS A 105 -1.20 19.01 2.69
N VAL A 106 -0.94 19.99 3.55
CA VAL A 106 0.08 19.91 4.60
C VAL A 106 -0.24 18.75 5.55
N LEU A 107 -1.46 18.72 6.09
CA LEU A 107 -1.84 17.68 7.05
C LEU A 107 -1.81 16.28 6.45
N PHE A 108 -2.16 16.13 5.16
CA PHE A 108 -2.15 14.83 4.51
C PHE A 108 -0.73 14.31 4.28
N ILE A 109 0.17 15.12 3.72
CA ILE A 109 1.54 14.65 3.42
C ILE A 109 2.35 14.39 4.69
N PHE A 110 2.01 15.02 5.81
CA PHE A 110 2.63 14.79 7.12
C PHE A 110 1.79 13.88 8.04
N SER A 111 0.74 13.24 7.52
CA SER A 111 -0.01 12.23 8.27
C SER A 111 0.80 10.94 8.44
N TYR A 112 0.47 10.13 9.44
CA TYR A 112 1.14 8.86 9.73
C TYR A 112 1.33 7.97 8.50
N TYR A 113 0.30 7.86 7.66
CA TYR A 113 0.37 7.03 6.46
C TYR A 113 1.37 7.56 5.44
N MET A 114 1.31 8.85 5.10
CA MET A 114 2.13 9.43 4.04
C MET A 114 3.56 9.75 4.47
N ALA A 115 3.78 10.00 5.76
CA ALA A 115 5.07 10.44 6.28
C ALA A 115 5.83 9.35 7.02
N TYR A 116 5.26 8.16 7.15
CA TYR A 116 5.91 7.00 7.75
C TYR A 116 5.58 5.69 6.99
N GLU A 117 4.36 5.16 7.10
CA GLU A 117 4.04 3.80 6.56
C GLU A 117 4.27 3.64 5.05
N TYR A 118 4.02 4.69 4.27
CA TYR A 118 4.11 4.64 2.82
C TYR A 118 5.34 5.36 2.24
N SER A 119 6.26 5.81 3.10
CA SER A 119 7.47 6.52 2.70
C SER A 119 8.74 5.89 3.22
N ILE A 120 8.71 5.39 4.46
CA ILE A 120 9.88 4.80 5.13
C ILE A 120 9.91 3.30 4.87
N ILE A 121 8.81 2.60 5.18
CA ILE A 121 8.71 1.15 5.00
C ILE A 121 8.57 0.83 3.50
N ALA A 122 9.65 0.34 2.89
CA ALA A 122 9.84 0.00 1.49
C ALA A 122 8.97 -1.18 1.04
N ARG A 123 7.73 -0.88 0.67
CA ARG A 123 6.75 -1.87 0.22
C ARG A 123 6.05 -1.40 -1.05
N SER A 124 5.35 -2.30 -1.71
CA SER A 124 4.65 -2.01 -2.98
C SER A 124 3.51 -0.99 -2.86
N TYR A 125 3.10 -0.61 -1.64
CA TYR A 125 2.02 0.36 -1.41
C TYR A 125 2.36 1.78 -1.88
N GLY A 126 3.64 2.18 -1.83
CA GLY A 126 4.07 3.47 -2.37
C GLY A 126 3.73 3.62 -3.86
N LEU A 127 3.85 2.54 -4.63
CA LEU A 127 3.45 2.50 -6.05
C LEU A 127 1.94 2.69 -6.23
N SER A 128 1.12 2.05 -5.39
CA SER A 128 -0.35 2.22 -5.43
C SER A 128 -0.73 3.68 -5.27
N ILE A 129 -0.10 4.39 -4.34
CA ILE A 129 -0.38 5.78 -4.05
C ILE A 129 0.07 6.68 -5.20
N LEU A 130 1.29 6.46 -5.72
CA LEU A 130 1.79 7.18 -6.89
C LEU A 130 0.84 7.03 -8.08
N PHE A 131 0.45 5.79 -8.42
CA PHE A 131 -0.44 5.56 -9.55
C PHE A 131 -1.84 6.12 -9.32
N LEU A 132 -2.42 6.00 -8.12
CA LEU A 132 -3.70 6.62 -7.82
C LEU A 132 -3.66 8.16 -7.98
N PHE A 133 -2.59 8.81 -7.54
CA PHE A 133 -2.45 10.27 -7.71
C PHE A 133 -2.21 10.67 -9.17
N LEU A 134 -1.41 9.91 -9.92
CA LEU A 134 -1.24 10.12 -11.36
C LEU A 134 -2.57 9.93 -12.12
N ILE A 135 -3.31 8.87 -11.80
CA ILE A 135 -4.65 8.59 -12.36
C ILE A 135 -5.60 9.73 -12.03
N ALA A 136 -5.65 10.19 -10.77
CA ALA A 136 -6.53 11.29 -10.35
C ALA A 136 -6.20 12.59 -11.08
N ALA A 137 -4.91 12.89 -11.25
CA ALA A 137 -4.45 14.09 -11.92
C ALA A 137 -4.66 14.05 -13.45
N LEU A 138 -4.63 12.86 -14.06
CA LEU A 138 -4.97 12.63 -15.47
C LEU A 138 -6.49 12.47 -15.69
N TYR A 139 -7.29 12.28 -14.64
CA TYR A 139 -8.67 11.78 -14.71
C TYR A 139 -9.59 12.61 -15.61
N ILE A 140 -9.50 13.93 -15.54
CA ILE A 140 -10.30 14.83 -16.40
C ILE A 140 -10.01 14.63 -17.89
N LYS A 141 -8.78 14.26 -18.24
CA LYS A 141 -8.32 13.99 -19.60
C LYS A 141 -8.29 12.51 -19.96
N ARG A 142 -8.90 11.63 -19.16
CA ARG A 142 -8.86 10.17 -19.37
C ARG A 142 -9.39 9.73 -20.74
N PHE A 143 -10.30 10.49 -21.35
CA PHE A 143 -10.80 10.22 -22.70
C PHE A 143 -10.00 10.94 -23.81
N GLU A 144 -9.20 11.95 -23.50
CA GLU A 144 -8.24 12.56 -24.44
C GLU A 144 -6.97 11.72 -24.57
N HIS A 145 -6.52 11.13 -23.45
CA HIS A 145 -5.32 10.30 -23.36
C HIS A 145 -5.65 8.91 -22.79
N PRO A 146 -6.54 8.13 -23.45
CA PRO A 146 -7.04 6.87 -22.90
C PRO A 146 -5.94 5.81 -22.73
N LEU A 147 -4.92 5.80 -23.58
CA LEU A 147 -3.82 4.83 -23.51
C LEU A 147 -2.92 5.06 -22.28
N TRP A 148 -2.58 6.32 -21.98
CA TRP A 148 -1.84 6.67 -20.77
C TRP A 148 -2.65 6.38 -19.51
N PHE A 149 -3.94 6.70 -19.53
CA PHE A 149 -4.84 6.39 -18.43
C PHE A 149 -4.94 4.88 -18.19
N SER A 150 -5.11 4.07 -19.25
CA SER A 150 -5.15 2.61 -19.13
C SER A 150 -3.83 2.00 -18.70
N PHE A 151 -2.69 2.57 -19.12
CA PHE A 151 -1.39 2.09 -18.71
C PHE A 151 -1.16 2.29 -17.21
N LEU A 152 -1.56 3.44 -16.66
CA LEU A 152 -1.49 3.66 -15.21
C LEU A 152 -2.39 2.70 -14.43
N VAL A 153 -3.58 2.40 -14.95
CA VAL A 153 -4.49 1.39 -14.33
C VAL A 153 -3.91 -0.03 -14.46
N PHE A 154 -3.26 -0.36 -15.58
CA PHE A 154 -2.52 -1.62 -15.76
C PHE A 154 -1.42 -1.76 -14.71
N LEU A 155 -0.64 -0.71 -14.46
CA LEU A 155 0.39 -0.71 -13.43
C LEU A 155 -0.22 -0.83 -12.03
N LEU A 156 -1.33 -0.13 -11.75
CA LEU A 156 -2.05 -0.22 -10.47
C LEU A 156 -2.56 -1.65 -10.19
N PHE A 157 -3.01 -2.40 -11.20
CA PHE A 157 -3.35 -3.81 -11.02
C PHE A 157 -2.18 -4.64 -10.50
N ASN A 158 -0.95 -4.28 -10.88
CA ASN A 158 0.25 -5.08 -10.63
C ASN A 158 1.06 -4.57 -9.43
N THR A 159 0.55 -3.67 -8.59
CA THR A 159 1.27 -3.23 -7.38
C THR A 159 1.10 -4.20 -6.20
N ASN A 160 -0.14 -4.52 -5.83
CA ASN A 160 -0.51 -5.43 -4.73
C ASN A 160 -1.96 -5.89 -4.87
N VAL A 161 -2.32 -6.94 -4.14
CA VAL A 161 -3.68 -7.53 -4.14
C VAL A 161 -4.77 -6.52 -3.75
N HIS A 162 -4.48 -5.59 -2.84
CA HIS A 162 -5.44 -4.57 -2.41
C HIS A 162 -5.82 -3.61 -3.55
N SER A 163 -4.84 -3.28 -4.40
CA SER A 163 -5.02 -2.36 -5.53
C SER A 163 -5.76 -2.98 -6.71
N PHE A 164 -5.81 -4.32 -6.78
CA PHE A 164 -6.58 -5.05 -7.80
C PHE A 164 -8.05 -4.60 -7.82
N PHE A 165 -8.70 -4.56 -6.65
CA PHE A 165 -10.12 -4.16 -6.56
C PHE A 165 -10.35 -2.69 -6.90
N ILE A 166 -9.38 -1.83 -6.56
CA ILE A 166 -9.43 -0.41 -6.92
C ILE A 166 -9.35 -0.25 -8.44
N ALA A 167 -8.39 -0.94 -9.07
CA ALA A 167 -8.21 -0.93 -10.52
C ALA A 167 -9.40 -1.58 -11.28
N CYS A 168 -10.04 -2.63 -10.73
CA CYS A 168 -11.29 -3.17 -11.24
C CYS A 168 -12.40 -2.12 -11.28
N SER A 169 -12.59 -1.37 -10.19
CA SER A 169 -13.64 -0.34 -10.13
C SER A 169 -13.41 0.76 -11.18
N LEU A 170 -12.16 1.18 -11.38
CA LEU A 170 -11.77 2.13 -12.42
C LEU A 170 -12.02 1.59 -13.83
N THR A 171 -11.67 0.32 -14.06
CA THR A 171 -11.83 -0.34 -15.36
C THR A 171 -13.31 -0.48 -15.73
N ILE A 172 -14.14 -0.95 -14.79
CA ILE A 172 -15.59 -1.11 -14.99
C ILE A 172 -16.24 0.25 -15.28
N LEU A 173 -15.93 1.27 -14.47
CA LEU A 173 -16.48 2.61 -14.67
C LEU A 173 -16.02 3.20 -16.01
N PHE A 174 -14.73 3.08 -16.35
CA PHE A 174 -14.21 3.58 -17.62
C PHE A 174 -14.87 2.92 -18.83
N ALA A 175 -15.03 1.60 -18.81
CA ALA A 175 -15.71 0.85 -19.88
C ALA A 175 -17.18 1.26 -20.01
N TRP A 176 -17.89 1.42 -18.89
CA TRP A 176 -19.28 1.88 -18.87
C TRP A 176 -19.43 3.31 -19.43
N GLU A 177 -18.59 4.25 -19.00
CA GLU A 177 -18.60 5.62 -19.50
C GLU A 177 -18.23 5.70 -20.98
N LEU A 178 -17.26 4.90 -21.43
CA LEU A 178 -16.87 4.82 -22.83
C LEU A 178 -18.04 4.34 -23.70
N HIS A 179 -18.77 3.33 -23.23
CA HIS A 179 -19.97 2.83 -23.90
C HIS A 179 -21.05 3.93 -23.99
N ARG A 180 -21.30 4.67 -22.91
CA ARG A 180 -22.31 5.74 -22.83
C ARG A 180 -21.96 6.96 -23.68
N LYS A 181 -20.71 7.44 -23.64
CA LYS A 181 -20.30 8.69 -24.31
C LYS A 181 -20.14 8.54 -25.82
N LYS A 182 -19.95 7.32 -26.35
CA LYS A 182 -19.66 7.03 -27.78
C LYS A 182 -18.45 7.79 -28.35
N VAL A 183 -17.59 8.39 -27.53
CA VAL A 183 -16.40 9.16 -27.94
C VAL A 183 -15.18 8.26 -28.08
N GLN A 184 -14.34 8.49 -29.11
CA GLN A 184 -13.03 7.83 -29.33
C GLN A 184 -13.03 6.29 -29.21
N ARG A 185 -14.05 5.63 -29.80
CA ARG A 185 -14.30 4.18 -29.66
C ARG A 185 -13.10 3.27 -29.97
N GLY A 186 -12.26 3.61 -30.96
CA GLY A 186 -11.08 2.81 -31.30
C GLY A 186 -10.05 2.77 -30.17
N ARG A 187 -9.44 3.92 -29.86
CA ARG A 187 -8.44 4.05 -28.77
C ARG A 187 -9.03 3.69 -27.40
N GLY A 188 -10.32 3.97 -27.18
CA GLY A 188 -11.01 3.58 -25.95
C GLY A 188 -11.12 2.06 -25.78
N LYS A 189 -11.43 1.29 -26.84
CA LYS A 189 -11.45 -0.18 -26.78
C LYS A 189 -10.06 -0.75 -26.49
N VAL A 190 -9.01 -0.20 -27.11
CA VAL A 190 -7.62 -0.59 -26.82
C VAL A 190 -7.28 -0.28 -25.36
N ALA A 191 -7.69 0.87 -24.84
CA ALA A 191 -7.49 1.21 -23.43
C ALA A 191 -8.18 0.22 -22.48
N VAL A 192 -9.42 -0.19 -22.77
CA VAL A 192 -10.12 -1.24 -21.99
C VAL A 192 -9.37 -2.57 -22.08
N LEU A 193 -8.86 -2.94 -23.25
CA LEU A 193 -8.05 -4.15 -23.43
C LEU A 193 -6.77 -4.10 -22.60
N ILE A 194 -6.05 -2.97 -22.59
CA ILE A 194 -4.86 -2.77 -21.75
C ILE A 194 -5.21 -2.98 -20.27
N MET A 195 -6.26 -2.31 -19.77
CA MET A 195 -6.70 -2.49 -18.38
C MET A 195 -7.07 -3.95 -18.06
N PHE A 196 -7.81 -4.59 -18.97
CA PHE A 196 -8.20 -5.99 -18.83
C PHE A 196 -6.99 -6.92 -18.78
N THR A 197 -6.01 -6.74 -19.66
CA THR A 197 -4.76 -7.53 -19.63
C THR A 197 -3.96 -7.29 -18.35
N GLY A 198 -4.01 -6.09 -17.76
CA GLY A 198 -3.40 -5.82 -16.47
C GLY A 198 -4.06 -6.60 -15.34
N GLY A 199 -5.39 -6.64 -15.32
CA GLY A 199 -6.17 -7.46 -14.39
C GLY A 199 -5.92 -8.96 -14.58
N LEU A 200 -5.90 -9.44 -15.82
CA LEU A 200 -5.60 -10.84 -16.14
C LEU A 200 -4.18 -11.23 -15.70
N LEU A 201 -3.18 -10.41 -16.00
CA LEU A 201 -1.80 -10.65 -15.61
C LEU A 201 -1.64 -10.69 -14.09
N CYS A 202 -2.27 -9.76 -13.36
CA CYS A 202 -2.28 -9.78 -11.90
C CYS A 202 -2.95 -11.06 -11.37
N PHE A 203 -4.12 -11.41 -11.90
CA PHE A 203 -4.85 -12.62 -11.51
C PHE A 203 -3.99 -13.87 -11.70
N LEU A 204 -3.35 -14.03 -12.86
CA LEU A 204 -2.48 -15.18 -13.16
C LEU A 204 -1.28 -15.29 -12.20
N GLN A 205 -0.70 -14.17 -11.80
CA GLN A 205 0.40 -14.14 -10.81
C GLN A 205 -0.05 -14.54 -9.41
N LEU A 206 -1.31 -14.26 -9.06
CA LEU A 206 -1.88 -14.54 -7.75
C LEU A 206 -2.58 -15.91 -7.66
N LEU A 207 -2.55 -16.70 -8.73
CA LEU A 207 -3.04 -18.09 -8.70
C LEU A 207 -2.10 -18.95 -7.85
N SER A 208 -2.38 -19.02 -6.56
CA SER A 208 -1.61 -19.81 -5.62
C SER A 208 -1.73 -21.31 -5.90
N PRO A 209 -0.62 -22.06 -5.90
CA PRO A 209 -0.64 -23.51 -6.06
C PRO A 209 -1.17 -24.21 -4.78
N PRO A 210 -1.63 -25.48 -4.88
CA PRO A 210 -2.28 -26.20 -3.76
C PRO A 210 -1.43 -26.40 -2.49
N ASP A 211 -0.12 -26.24 -2.61
CA ASP A 211 0.86 -26.31 -1.54
C ASP A 211 1.14 -24.95 -0.88
N ASN A 212 0.61 -23.84 -1.38
CA ASN A 212 0.71 -22.55 -0.69
C ASN A 212 -0.07 -22.57 0.64
N ILE A 213 0.49 -21.99 1.70
CA ILE A 213 -0.18 -21.84 3.02
C ILE A 213 -1.48 -21.03 2.92
N ASN A 214 -1.48 -20.08 2.00
CA ASN A 214 -2.57 -19.24 1.59
C ASN A 214 -3.21 -19.77 0.28
N TYR A 215 -3.41 -21.09 0.14
CA TYR A 215 -4.21 -21.67 -0.94
C TYR A 215 -5.74 -21.52 -0.76
N GLY A 216 -6.45 -21.11 -1.80
CA GLY A 216 -7.91 -20.96 -1.81
C GLY A 216 -8.43 -19.51 -1.71
N ILE A 217 -9.74 -19.35 -1.91
CA ILE A 217 -10.44 -18.05 -1.94
C ILE A 217 -11.04 -17.62 -0.59
N PHE A 218 -11.16 -18.55 0.36
CA PHE A 218 -11.60 -18.31 1.74
C PHE A 218 -10.63 -19.04 2.66
N GLN A 219 -9.94 -18.30 3.53
CA GLN A 219 -8.92 -18.83 4.45
C GLN A 219 -9.17 -18.43 5.88
N GLU A 220 -9.61 -17.18 6.04
CA GLU A 220 -9.98 -16.65 7.33
C GLU A 220 -11.46 -16.30 7.33
N PHE A 221 -12.02 -16.12 8.53
CA PHE A 221 -13.35 -15.57 8.70
C PHE A 221 -13.32 -14.54 9.84
N THR A 222 -12.97 -13.32 9.48
CA THR A 222 -12.76 -12.18 10.38
C THR A 222 -13.69 -11.02 9.99
N PRO A 223 -15.02 -11.20 10.03
CA PRO A 223 -15.99 -10.23 9.49
C PRO A 223 -16.01 -8.88 10.20
N TYR A 224 -15.39 -8.78 11.38
CA TYR A 224 -15.26 -7.52 12.14
C TYR A 224 -14.12 -6.63 11.62
N VAL A 225 -13.13 -7.20 10.91
CA VAL A 225 -11.91 -6.47 10.49
C VAL A 225 -12.19 -5.34 9.50
N PRO A 226 -13.11 -5.45 8.53
CA PRO A 226 -13.50 -4.31 7.69
C PRO A 226 -13.93 -3.07 8.49
N PHE A 227 -14.61 -3.23 9.63
CA PHE A 227 -15.00 -2.11 10.50
C PHE A 227 -13.80 -1.51 11.22
N VAL A 228 -12.87 -2.36 11.69
CA VAL A 228 -11.59 -1.94 12.24
C VAL A 228 -10.74 -1.22 11.18
N ALA A 229 -10.84 -1.61 9.91
CA ALA A 229 -10.14 -0.98 8.80
C ALA A 229 -10.62 0.45 8.54
N ILE A 230 -11.93 0.71 8.65
CA ILE A 230 -12.47 2.08 8.64
C ILE A 230 -11.80 2.89 9.76
N ALA A 231 -11.70 2.32 10.96
CA ALA A 231 -11.11 3.01 12.10
C ALA A 231 -9.60 3.25 11.94
N HIS A 232 -8.82 2.27 11.44
CA HIS A 232 -7.40 2.47 11.13
C HIS A 232 -7.20 3.56 10.07
N ALA A 233 -8.06 3.62 9.05
CA ALA A 233 -7.93 4.61 7.98
C ALA A 233 -7.97 6.06 8.50
N PHE A 234 -8.78 6.34 9.52
CA PHE A 234 -8.89 7.68 10.11
C PHE A 234 -8.06 7.86 11.38
N PHE A 235 -7.89 6.82 12.20
CA PHE A 235 -7.18 6.90 13.48
C PHE A 235 -6.20 5.73 13.62
N PRO A 236 -5.09 5.71 12.85
CA PRO A 236 -4.16 4.57 12.82
C PRO A 236 -3.57 4.19 14.19
N TYR A 237 -3.57 5.12 15.14
CA TYR A 237 -3.07 4.94 16.50
C TYR A 237 -4.05 4.25 17.46
N HIS A 238 -5.33 4.06 17.07
CA HIS A 238 -6.34 3.54 18.01
C HIS A 238 -6.03 2.11 18.47
N SER A 239 -5.32 1.33 17.65
CA SER A 239 -4.89 -0.03 17.97
C SER A 239 -3.53 -0.11 18.67
N ALA A 240 -2.90 1.02 19.00
CA ALA A 240 -1.68 1.03 19.78
C ALA A 240 -1.90 0.31 21.13
N THR A 241 -0.89 -0.45 21.56
CA THR A 241 -0.91 -1.43 22.65
C THR A 241 -1.30 -0.91 24.05
N PHE A 242 -1.59 0.39 24.20
CA PHE A 242 -1.88 1.02 25.48
C PHE A 242 -3.22 1.78 25.52
N MET A 243 -4.07 1.65 24.49
CA MET A 243 -5.36 2.34 24.48
C MET A 243 -6.47 1.53 25.18
N PRO A 244 -7.21 2.13 26.14
CA PRO A 244 -8.37 1.50 26.76
C PRO A 244 -9.41 1.02 25.73
N SER A 245 -10.07 -0.11 26.01
CA SER A 245 -11.10 -0.71 25.14
C SER A 245 -12.24 0.23 24.80
N GLU A 246 -12.68 1.03 25.78
CA GLU A 246 -13.80 1.96 25.66
C GLU A 246 -13.47 3.07 24.67
N LEU A 247 -12.26 3.62 24.76
CA LEU A 247 -11.79 4.65 23.85
C LEU A 247 -11.60 4.10 22.42
N ARG A 248 -11.15 2.85 22.27
CA ARG A 248 -11.08 2.18 20.96
C ARG A 248 -12.44 2.09 20.29
N ILE A 249 -13.48 1.71 21.03
CA ILE A 249 -14.86 1.65 20.52
C ILE A 249 -15.34 3.05 20.10
N VAL A 250 -15.04 4.09 20.88
CA VAL A 250 -15.38 5.48 20.51
C VAL A 250 -14.74 5.86 19.17
N PHE A 251 -13.45 5.58 18.97
CA PHE A 251 -12.78 5.86 17.69
C PHE A 251 -13.39 5.08 16.51
N ILE A 252 -13.78 3.82 16.73
CA ILE A 252 -14.48 3.02 15.70
C ILE A 252 -15.82 3.66 15.33
N VAL A 253 -16.64 4.03 16.31
CA VAL A 253 -17.96 4.66 16.09
C VAL A 253 -17.79 6.00 15.36
N ILE A 254 -16.87 6.85 15.82
CA ILE A 254 -16.58 8.13 15.14
C ILE A 254 -16.15 7.88 13.70
N SER A 255 -15.25 6.93 13.45
CA SER A 255 -14.78 6.60 12.10
C SER A 255 -15.91 6.15 11.18
N PHE A 256 -16.87 5.38 11.71
CA PHE A 256 -18.03 4.96 10.94
C PHE A 256 -18.95 6.14 10.58
N LEU A 257 -19.19 7.05 11.52
CA LEU A 257 -19.95 8.28 11.26
C LEU A 257 -19.24 9.18 10.23
N MET A 258 -17.92 9.28 10.30
CA MET A 258 -17.09 9.99 9.33
C MET A 258 -17.21 9.39 7.93
N PHE A 259 -17.02 8.07 7.82
CA PHE A 259 -17.11 7.36 6.56
C PHE A 259 -18.50 7.46 5.95
N SER A 260 -19.54 7.34 6.78
CA SER A 260 -20.93 7.54 6.37
C SER A 260 -21.18 8.96 5.86
N THR A 261 -20.63 9.98 6.54
CA THR A 261 -20.72 11.38 6.08
C THR A 261 -20.06 11.59 4.72
N ILE A 262 -18.94 10.91 4.46
CA ILE A 262 -18.25 10.94 3.16
C ILE A 262 -19.07 10.23 2.07
N ILE A 263 -19.66 9.06 2.37
CA ILE A 263 -20.58 8.36 1.46
C ILE A 263 -21.76 9.26 1.08
N LEU A 264 -22.39 9.90 2.08
CA LEU A 264 -23.50 10.80 1.87
C LEU A 264 -23.09 12.05 1.08
N SER A 265 -21.89 12.61 1.30
CA SER A 265 -21.41 13.76 0.53
C SER A 265 -21.10 13.40 -0.93
N LEU A 266 -20.68 12.17 -1.21
CA LEU A 266 -20.46 11.63 -2.55
C LEU A 266 -21.73 11.08 -3.22
N SER A 267 -22.87 11.02 -2.52
CA SER A 267 -24.14 10.52 -3.07
C SER A 267 -24.66 11.32 -4.29
N ARG A 268 -24.21 12.57 -4.46
CA ARG A 268 -24.50 13.38 -5.65
C ARG A 268 -23.54 13.12 -6.81
N LYS A 269 -22.51 12.29 -6.60
CA LYS A 269 -21.41 11.97 -7.52
C LYS A 269 -21.31 10.45 -7.72
N PRO A 270 -22.31 9.83 -8.39
CA PRO A 270 -22.47 8.37 -8.41
C PRO A 270 -21.25 7.62 -8.93
N ALA A 271 -20.51 8.19 -9.88
CA ALA A 271 -19.29 7.59 -10.42
C ALA A 271 -18.15 7.52 -9.37
N ALA A 272 -17.95 8.59 -8.60
CA ALA A 272 -16.96 8.60 -7.52
C ALA A 272 -17.39 7.69 -6.36
N LEU A 273 -18.69 7.71 -6.02
CA LEU A 273 -19.25 6.83 -4.99
C LEU A 273 -19.13 5.35 -5.38
N PHE A 274 -19.37 5.01 -6.65
CA PHE A 274 -19.19 3.65 -7.17
C PHE A 274 -17.76 3.14 -6.97
N ILE A 275 -16.76 3.95 -7.32
CA ILE A 275 -15.35 3.61 -7.08
C ILE A 275 -15.09 3.38 -5.59
N LEU A 276 -15.55 4.29 -4.72
CA LEU A 276 -15.34 4.18 -3.27
C LEU A 276 -15.93 2.88 -2.73
N LEU A 277 -17.22 2.62 -3.01
CA LEU A 277 -17.93 1.48 -2.47
C LEU A 277 -17.42 0.15 -3.03
N LEU A 278 -17.16 0.06 -4.34
CA LEU A 278 -16.67 -1.18 -4.94
C LEU A 278 -15.23 -1.49 -4.50
N SER A 279 -14.38 -0.47 -4.40
CA SER A 279 -13.02 -0.63 -3.85
C SER A 279 -13.08 -1.07 -2.39
N PHE A 280 -13.92 -0.44 -1.57
CA PHE A 280 -14.08 -0.80 -0.16
C PHE A 280 -14.66 -2.21 0.02
N ALA A 281 -15.62 -2.63 -0.82
CA ALA A 281 -16.15 -3.98 -0.81
C ALA A 281 -15.06 -5.03 -1.14
N GLY A 282 -14.21 -4.75 -2.13
CA GLY A 282 -13.07 -5.60 -2.47
C GLY A 282 -12.03 -5.69 -1.35
N LEU A 283 -11.65 -4.56 -0.76
CA LEU A 283 -10.78 -4.55 0.42
C LEU A 283 -11.41 -5.32 1.60
N SER A 284 -12.71 -5.13 1.83
CA SER A 284 -13.44 -5.84 2.89
C SER A 284 -13.45 -7.35 2.66
N TYR A 285 -13.54 -7.80 1.40
CA TYR A 285 -13.40 -9.20 1.07
C TYR A 285 -12.01 -9.73 1.46
N VAL A 286 -10.93 -9.03 1.09
CA VAL A 286 -9.57 -9.43 1.48
C VAL A 286 -9.44 -9.51 3.00
N PHE A 287 -9.88 -8.47 3.71
CA PHE A 287 -9.75 -8.37 5.17
C PHE A 287 -10.60 -9.36 5.95
N ALA A 288 -11.78 -9.73 5.45
CA ALA A 288 -12.68 -10.63 6.14
C ALA A 288 -12.42 -12.11 5.82
N PHE A 289 -11.94 -12.40 4.60
CA PHE A 289 -11.93 -13.76 4.07
C PHE A 289 -10.55 -14.29 3.68
N LYS A 290 -9.57 -13.42 3.43
CA LYS A 290 -8.27 -13.83 2.91
C LYS A 290 -7.16 -13.60 3.92
N HIS A 291 -7.00 -12.37 4.37
CA HIS A 291 -5.96 -11.98 5.33
C HIS A 291 -6.40 -10.69 6.04
N PRO A 292 -6.47 -10.65 7.37
CA PRO A 292 -6.99 -9.52 8.13
C PRO A 292 -6.17 -8.26 7.91
N GLY A 293 -4.92 -8.41 7.51
CA GLY A 293 -4.06 -7.29 7.19
C GLY A 293 -3.54 -6.60 8.44
N ALA A 294 -3.15 -5.35 8.26
CA ALA A 294 -2.42 -4.55 9.22
C ALA A 294 -2.77 -3.08 8.94
N VAL A 295 -2.34 -2.17 9.82
CA VAL A 295 -2.66 -0.73 9.72
C VAL A 295 -2.34 -0.18 8.32
N ARG A 296 -1.18 -0.52 7.75
CA ARG A 296 -0.78 -0.14 6.37
C ARG A 296 -1.74 -0.60 5.27
N HIS A 297 -2.37 -1.77 5.42
CA HIS A 297 -3.33 -2.27 4.44
C HIS A 297 -4.64 -1.48 4.54
N HIS A 298 -5.07 -1.19 5.76
CA HIS A 298 -6.31 -0.46 6.04
C HIS A 298 -6.21 1.01 5.63
N GLY A 299 -5.00 1.60 5.71
CA GLY A 299 -4.72 2.96 5.25
C GLY A 299 -5.04 3.21 3.77
N LEU A 300 -5.08 2.17 2.93
CA LEU A 300 -5.48 2.32 1.52
C LEU A 300 -6.92 2.84 1.38
N LEU A 301 -7.80 2.60 2.36
CA LEU A 301 -9.12 3.20 2.41
C LEU A 301 -9.05 4.73 2.50
N LEU A 302 -8.13 5.28 3.30
CA LEU A 302 -7.90 6.73 3.37
C LEU A 302 -7.46 7.26 2.00
N ILE A 303 -6.54 6.55 1.33
CA ILE A 303 -6.06 6.93 -0.01
C ILE A 303 -7.21 6.90 -1.02
N ILE A 304 -8.08 5.89 -0.98
CA ILE A 304 -9.28 5.79 -1.84
C ILE A 304 -10.27 6.93 -1.54
N VAL A 305 -10.47 7.31 -0.28
CA VAL A 305 -11.29 8.47 0.11
C VAL A 305 -10.73 9.76 -0.53
N PHE A 306 -9.42 10.00 -0.41
CA PHE A 306 -8.79 11.16 -1.05
C PHE A 306 -8.89 11.12 -2.57
N PHE A 307 -8.65 9.95 -3.16
CA PHE A 307 -8.77 9.73 -4.60
C PHE A 307 -10.19 10.02 -5.10
N THR A 308 -11.22 9.47 -4.43
CA THR A 308 -12.63 9.63 -4.83
C THR A 308 -13.11 11.07 -4.65
N ILE A 309 -12.73 11.74 -3.55
CA ILE A 309 -13.02 13.17 -3.36
C ILE A 309 -12.34 14.01 -4.45
N TRP A 310 -11.10 13.71 -4.83
CA TRP A 310 -10.40 14.40 -5.90
C TRP A 310 -11.16 14.27 -7.23
N ILE A 311 -11.43 13.05 -7.69
CA ILE A 311 -12.09 12.85 -8.99
C ILE A 311 -13.54 13.30 -9.00
N SER A 312 -14.20 13.38 -7.84
CA SER A 312 -15.59 13.86 -7.72
C SER A 312 -15.77 15.29 -8.24
N LYS A 313 -14.70 16.11 -8.20
CA LYS A 313 -14.67 17.48 -8.73
C LYS A 313 -14.82 17.56 -10.25
N TYR A 314 -14.58 16.45 -10.95
CA TYR A 314 -14.68 16.36 -12.41
C TYR A 314 -16.03 15.82 -12.90
N TYR A 315 -16.95 15.57 -11.98
CA TYR A 315 -18.32 15.19 -12.28
C TYR A 315 -19.26 16.35 -11.92
N ASP A 316 -20.34 16.50 -12.67
CA ASP A 316 -21.45 17.38 -12.29
C ASP A 316 -22.30 16.75 -11.18
N ASP A 317 -23.04 17.56 -10.44
CA ASP A 317 -23.97 17.04 -9.42
C ASP A 317 -25.12 16.32 -10.12
N SER A 318 -25.41 15.09 -9.71
CA SER A 318 -26.64 14.40 -10.13
C SER A 318 -27.87 15.16 -9.63
N GLN A 319 -28.85 15.37 -10.52
CA GLN A 319 -30.16 15.92 -10.16
C GLN A 319 -30.96 14.95 -9.27
N LYS A 320 -30.74 13.64 -9.42
CA LYS A 320 -31.32 12.61 -8.54
C LYS A 320 -30.43 12.43 -7.32
N LYS A 321 -30.97 12.70 -6.13
CA LYS A 321 -30.32 12.32 -4.87
C LYS A 321 -30.47 10.81 -4.67
N LEU A 322 -29.37 10.13 -4.36
CA LEU A 322 -29.39 8.71 -3.96
C LEU A 322 -29.92 8.53 -2.53
N PHE A 323 -29.75 9.53 -1.66
CA PHE A 323 -30.26 9.56 -0.28
C PHE A 323 -30.92 10.91 0.00
N ASP A 324 -32.10 10.92 0.63
CA ASP A 324 -32.85 12.14 0.96
C ASP A 324 -32.65 12.57 2.42
N ILE A 325 -31.38 12.63 2.84
CA ILE A 325 -30.99 12.88 4.24
C ILE A 325 -30.41 14.29 4.36
N ALA A 326 -30.98 15.06 5.30
CA ALA A 326 -30.53 16.36 5.80
C ALA A 326 -30.30 17.46 4.74
N SER A 327 -31.38 18.11 4.31
CA SER A 327 -31.37 19.26 3.38
C SER A 327 -30.59 20.49 3.88
N ASN A 328 -30.32 20.60 5.18
CA ASN A 328 -29.76 21.80 5.80
C ASN A 328 -28.23 21.75 6.06
N LEU A 329 -27.58 20.59 5.90
CA LEU A 329 -26.14 20.44 6.16
C LEU A 329 -25.32 20.43 4.88
N ASN A 330 -24.26 21.23 4.81
CA ASN A 330 -23.28 21.18 3.73
C ASN A 330 -22.31 20.01 3.96
N LEU A 331 -22.77 18.79 3.65
CA LEU A 331 -22.03 17.54 3.88
C LEU A 331 -20.62 17.54 3.25
N PRO A 332 -20.39 18.03 2.01
CA PRO A 332 -19.04 18.11 1.46
C PRO A 332 -18.08 18.98 2.29
N LYS A 333 -18.55 20.14 2.76
CA LYS A 333 -17.74 21.02 3.63
C LYS A 333 -17.46 20.33 4.98
N LEU A 334 -18.48 19.70 5.56
CA LEU A 334 -18.35 18.94 6.81
C LEU A 334 -17.35 17.79 6.69
N SER A 335 -17.42 16.99 5.60
CA SER A 335 -16.46 15.90 5.34
C SER A 335 -15.01 16.41 5.32
N ILE A 336 -14.74 17.55 4.66
CA ILE A 336 -13.38 18.12 4.62
C ILE A 336 -12.91 18.60 5.99
N VAL A 337 -13.78 19.24 6.77
CA VAL A 337 -13.45 19.67 8.14
C VAL A 337 -13.08 18.46 9.00
N ILE A 338 -13.91 17.42 8.98
CA ILE A 338 -13.68 16.21 9.76
C ILE A 338 -12.40 15.49 9.32
N ILE A 339 -12.15 15.38 8.01
CA ILE A 339 -10.90 14.82 7.48
C ILE A 339 -9.69 15.63 7.99
N ASN A 340 -9.73 16.96 7.98
CA ASN A 340 -8.62 17.77 8.49
C ASN A 340 -8.38 17.57 9.99
N VAL A 341 -9.42 17.42 10.81
CA VAL A 341 -9.28 17.12 12.24
C VAL A 341 -8.59 15.76 12.44
N CYS A 342 -9.05 14.75 11.71
CA CYS A 342 -8.44 13.42 11.70
C CYS A 342 -6.97 13.46 11.26
N LEU A 343 -6.63 14.18 10.19
CA LEU A 343 -5.26 14.32 9.74
C LEU A 343 -4.38 15.10 10.72
N ALA A 344 -4.93 16.09 11.43
CA ALA A 344 -4.19 16.80 12.47
C ALA A 344 -3.81 15.86 13.63
N LEU A 345 -4.73 14.99 14.06
CA LEU A 345 -4.44 13.94 15.05
C LEU A 345 -3.43 12.92 14.51
N SER A 346 -3.56 12.54 13.24
CA SER A 346 -2.62 11.65 12.56
C SER A 346 -1.22 12.26 12.44
N LEU A 347 -1.09 13.58 12.26
CA LEU A 347 0.18 14.30 12.25
C LEU A 347 0.90 14.17 13.60
N PHE A 348 0.20 14.40 14.72
CA PHE A 348 0.82 14.22 16.06
C PHE A 348 1.29 12.78 16.27
N TYR A 349 0.51 11.81 15.83
CA TYR A 349 0.94 10.42 15.88
C TYR A 349 2.14 10.15 14.95
N SER A 350 2.17 10.74 13.76
CA SER A 350 3.31 10.65 12.85
C SER A 350 4.59 11.17 13.49
N LEU A 351 4.53 12.34 14.14
CA LEU A 351 5.68 12.92 14.84
C LEU A 351 6.18 12.00 15.95
N LYS A 352 5.27 11.36 16.70
CA LYS A 352 5.64 10.38 17.72
C LYS A 352 6.38 9.18 17.11
N ILE A 353 5.86 8.61 16.03
CA ILE A 353 6.46 7.44 15.39
C ILE A 353 7.80 7.79 14.74
N GLN A 354 7.90 8.95 14.09
CA GLN A 354 9.16 9.46 13.55
C GLN A 354 10.22 9.68 14.62
N TYR A 355 9.82 10.16 15.81
CA TYR A 355 10.73 10.26 16.94
C TYR A 355 11.22 8.87 17.39
N LEU A 356 10.32 7.89 17.45
CA LEU A 356 10.71 6.51 17.81
C LEU A 356 11.65 5.90 16.76
N GLU A 357 11.43 6.14 15.47
CA GLU A 357 12.30 5.71 14.36
C GLU A 357 13.70 6.33 14.43
N TYR A 358 13.77 7.58 14.87
CA TYR A 358 15.04 8.28 15.02
C TYR A 358 15.81 7.78 16.25
N GLU A 359 15.11 7.48 17.35
CA GLU A 359 15.73 7.21 18.66
C GLU A 359 16.00 5.72 18.90
N TYR A 360 15.16 4.82 18.38
CA TYR A 360 15.20 3.40 18.71
C TYR A 360 15.24 2.51 17.47
N PRO A 361 16.09 1.47 17.46
CA PRO A 361 16.09 0.52 16.36
C PRO A 361 14.87 -0.40 16.42
N PHE A 362 14.12 -0.46 15.33
CA PHE A 362 12.95 -1.35 15.23
C PHE A 362 13.30 -2.79 14.82
N SER A 363 14.52 -3.00 14.30
CA SER A 363 15.04 -4.29 13.85
C SER A 363 16.53 -4.40 14.18
N GLY A 364 16.94 -5.51 14.82
CA GLY A 364 18.35 -5.77 15.15
C GLY A 364 19.13 -6.53 14.06
N ALA A 365 18.58 -6.63 12.84
CA ALA A 365 19.12 -7.51 11.80
C ALA A 365 20.52 -7.09 11.33
N LYS A 366 20.76 -5.78 11.22
CA LYS A 366 22.03 -5.23 10.77
C LYS A 366 23.12 -5.43 11.82
N GLU A 367 22.82 -5.16 13.08
CA GLU A 367 23.70 -5.33 14.23
C GLU A 367 24.14 -6.78 14.39
N ILE A 368 23.19 -7.73 14.22
CA ILE A 368 23.51 -9.15 14.26
C ILE A 368 24.36 -9.57 13.07
N ALA A 369 24.07 -9.07 11.85
CA ALA A 369 24.90 -9.36 10.68
C ALA A 369 26.33 -8.82 10.85
N ASP A 370 26.48 -7.62 11.42
CA ASP A 370 27.79 -7.03 11.71
C ASP A 370 28.53 -7.81 12.81
N PHE A 371 27.83 -8.28 13.84
CA PHE A 371 28.38 -9.18 14.86
C PHE A 371 28.90 -10.49 14.25
N ILE A 372 28.13 -11.11 13.34
CA ILE A 372 28.53 -12.34 12.64
C ILE A 372 29.82 -12.12 11.86
N LYS A 373 29.87 -11.06 11.03
CA LYS A 373 31.06 -10.72 10.22
C LYS A 373 32.29 -10.43 11.09
N LYS A 374 32.11 -9.63 12.15
CA LYS A 374 33.20 -9.21 13.05
C LYS A 374 33.85 -10.39 13.77
N ASN A 375 33.08 -11.42 14.10
CA ASN A 375 33.55 -12.60 14.81
C ASN A 375 33.87 -13.77 13.86
N HIS A 376 33.87 -13.55 12.54
CA HIS A 376 34.11 -14.58 11.52
C HIS A 376 33.17 -15.79 11.63
N LEU A 377 31.96 -15.57 12.17
CA LEU A 377 30.96 -16.61 12.36
C LEU A 377 30.27 -16.98 11.04
N ASP A 378 30.39 -16.12 10.03
CA ASP A 378 29.94 -16.39 8.67
C ASP A 378 30.69 -17.56 8.02
N ASN A 379 31.85 -17.98 8.55
CA ASN A 379 32.56 -19.19 8.11
C ASN A 379 31.87 -20.50 8.51
N TYR A 380 30.94 -20.45 9.47
CA TYR A 380 30.20 -21.62 9.92
C TYR A 380 28.85 -21.71 9.22
N THR A 381 28.28 -22.92 9.18
CA THR A 381 26.87 -23.09 8.85
C THR A 381 26.03 -22.43 9.94
N ILE A 382 25.28 -21.40 9.54
CA ILE A 382 24.33 -20.72 10.42
C ILE A 382 22.99 -21.45 10.31
N VAL A 383 22.56 -22.03 11.42
CA VAL A 383 21.28 -22.72 11.54
C VAL A 383 20.25 -21.74 12.11
N ALA A 384 19.27 -21.37 11.30
CA ALA A 384 18.16 -20.53 11.71
C ALA A 384 17.08 -21.40 12.39
N HIS A 385 17.11 -21.45 13.72
CA HIS A 385 16.16 -22.20 14.55
C HIS A 385 15.18 -21.26 15.27
N GLN A 386 13.95 -21.16 14.76
CA GLN A 386 12.77 -20.68 15.49
C GLN A 386 11.50 -20.98 14.68
N SER A 387 10.37 -21.16 15.37
CA SER A 387 9.02 -21.38 14.82
C SER A 387 8.47 -20.25 13.95
N PHE A 388 9.24 -19.18 13.83
CA PHE A 388 9.05 -18.09 12.89
C PHE A 388 10.34 -17.94 12.08
N GLY A 389 10.69 -18.96 11.28
CA GLY A 389 11.81 -18.97 10.32
C GLY A 389 11.77 -17.86 9.27
N ALA A 390 10.91 -16.89 9.49
CA ALA A 390 10.67 -15.72 8.71
C ALA A 390 11.69 -14.61 9.03
N LYS A 391 11.98 -14.34 10.31
CA LYS A 391 12.79 -13.16 10.71
C LYS A 391 14.27 -13.23 10.38
N ALA A 392 14.82 -14.44 10.24
CA ALA A 392 16.25 -14.62 10.02
C ALA A 392 16.71 -14.22 8.60
N ASN A 393 15.80 -14.23 7.61
CA ASN A 393 16.12 -13.76 6.26
C ASN A 393 16.52 -12.27 6.25
N ALA A 394 16.10 -11.48 7.25
CA ALA A 394 16.41 -10.06 7.39
C ALA A 394 17.91 -9.76 7.49
N LEU A 395 18.71 -10.76 7.89
CA LEU A 395 20.17 -10.65 7.99
C LEU A 395 20.86 -10.84 6.62
N LEU A 396 20.25 -11.60 5.71
CA LEU A 396 20.89 -12.06 4.47
C LEU A 396 21.11 -10.97 3.40
N PRO A 397 20.40 -9.82 3.38
CA PRO A 397 20.82 -8.67 2.59
C PRO A 397 22.20 -8.14 3.02
N TYR A 398 22.59 -8.29 4.28
CA TYR A 398 23.87 -7.82 4.84
C TYR A 398 24.99 -8.87 4.82
N LEU A 399 24.66 -10.11 4.44
CA LEU A 399 25.59 -11.24 4.32
C LEU A 399 25.55 -11.79 2.87
N PRO A 400 25.98 -10.99 1.87
CA PRO A 400 25.90 -11.40 0.47
C PRO A 400 26.67 -12.69 0.22
N GLY A 401 26.07 -13.60 -0.55
CA GLY A 401 26.66 -14.91 -0.87
C GLY A 401 26.47 -15.99 0.22
N LYS A 402 25.85 -15.66 1.35
CA LYS A 402 25.48 -16.66 2.38
C LYS A 402 24.05 -17.14 2.20
N GLN A 403 23.84 -18.38 2.62
CA GLN A 403 22.54 -19.01 2.80
C GLN A 403 22.48 -19.54 4.23
N PHE A 404 21.30 -19.52 4.84
CA PHE A 404 21.09 -20.11 6.15
C PHE A 404 20.43 -21.47 6.00
N TRP A 405 20.76 -22.40 6.90
CA TRP A 405 20.04 -23.66 7.02
C TRP A 405 18.79 -23.43 7.87
N TYR A 406 17.61 -23.58 7.27
CA TYR A 406 16.35 -23.37 7.96
C TYR A 406 15.80 -24.70 8.46
N VAL A 407 15.75 -24.85 9.79
CA VAL A 407 15.30 -26.10 10.44
C VAL A 407 13.88 -26.49 10.00
N GLY A 408 13.01 -25.50 9.78
CA GLY A 408 11.62 -25.76 9.40
C GLY A 408 11.45 -26.39 8.00
N ILE A 409 12.30 -26.03 7.03
CA ILE A 409 12.22 -26.59 5.67
C ILE A 409 13.28 -27.68 5.42
N GLU A 410 14.17 -27.91 6.38
CA GLU A 410 15.28 -28.86 6.31
C GLU A 410 16.15 -28.63 5.05
N ASP A 411 16.37 -27.35 4.70
CA ASP A 411 17.13 -26.95 3.52
C ASP A 411 17.80 -25.58 3.70
N TYR A 412 18.75 -25.27 2.82
CA TYR A 412 19.35 -23.94 2.69
C TYR A 412 18.41 -22.98 1.95
N GLY A 413 18.39 -21.72 2.37
CA GLY A 413 17.60 -20.69 1.70
C GLY A 413 18.13 -19.29 1.92
N THR A 414 17.62 -18.36 1.13
CA THR A 414 17.86 -16.92 1.32
C THR A 414 16.62 -16.11 1.63
N PHE A 415 15.45 -16.59 1.21
CA PHE A 415 14.15 -15.99 1.50
C PHE A 415 13.15 -17.12 1.77
N ILE A 416 11.97 -16.76 2.26
CA ILE A 416 10.96 -17.73 2.67
C ILE A 416 10.07 -18.07 1.47
N ILE A 417 9.73 -19.34 1.32
CA ILE A 417 8.63 -19.74 0.43
C ILE A 417 7.46 -20.13 1.33
N HIS A 418 6.32 -19.46 1.15
CA HIS A 418 5.10 -19.68 1.92
C HIS A 418 4.35 -20.94 1.43
N ASP A 419 4.99 -22.11 1.54
CA ASP A 419 4.46 -23.42 1.19
C ASP A 419 4.10 -24.29 2.41
N LYS A 420 3.54 -25.48 2.18
CA LYS A 420 3.21 -26.43 3.25
C LYS A 420 4.45 -26.92 4.00
N LYS A 421 5.65 -26.95 3.40
CA LYS A 421 6.88 -27.32 4.11
C LYS A 421 7.20 -26.29 5.19
N TYR A 422 7.02 -25.00 4.87
CA TYR A 422 7.12 -23.92 5.86
C TYR A 422 6.16 -24.12 7.05
N LEU A 423 4.92 -24.57 6.83
CA LEU A 423 3.97 -24.87 7.91
C LEU A 423 4.35 -26.10 8.75
N VAL A 424 4.77 -27.19 8.10
CA VAL A 424 5.19 -28.41 8.79
C VAL A 424 6.42 -28.11 9.65
N GLY A 425 7.37 -27.35 9.10
CA GLY A 425 8.49 -26.81 9.85
C GLY A 425 8.07 -26.04 11.08
N ARG A 426 7.10 -25.13 10.94
CA ARG A 426 6.52 -24.35 12.03
C ARG A 426 5.93 -25.22 13.14
N ALA A 427 5.28 -26.34 12.79
CA ALA A 427 4.73 -27.28 13.77
C ALA A 427 5.83 -28.04 14.52
N LYS A 428 6.83 -28.58 13.79
CA LYS A 428 7.96 -29.32 14.37
C LYS A 428 8.77 -28.48 15.37
N THR A 429 8.99 -27.20 15.07
CA THR A 429 9.71 -26.28 15.97
C THR A 429 8.92 -25.90 17.23
N ASN A 430 7.59 -25.98 17.21
CA ASN A 430 6.75 -25.68 18.38
C ASN A 430 6.62 -26.87 19.34
N GLU A 431 6.80 -28.10 18.87
CA GLU A 431 6.76 -29.29 19.73
C GLU A 431 8.09 -29.55 20.46
N GLN A 432 9.18 -28.92 20.02
CA GLN A 432 10.53 -29.07 20.59
C GLN A 432 10.97 -27.91 21.50
N ALA A 433 10.14 -26.88 21.65
CA ALA A 433 10.34 -25.73 22.54
C ALA A 433 9.44 -25.85 23.78
#